data_AF-D5BAX8-F1
#
_entry.id   AF-D5BAX8-F1
#
_cell.length_a   1.000
_cell.length_b   1.000
_cell.length_c   1.000
_cell.angle_alpha   90.00
_cell.angle_beta   90.00
_cell.angle_gamma   90.00
#
_symmetry.space_group_name_H-M   'P 1'
#
loop_
_entity.id
_entity.type
_entity.pdbx_description
1 polymer ?
#
loop_
_entity_poly.entity_id
_entity_poly.type
_entity_poly.pdbx_seq_one_letter_code
_entity_poly.pdbx_strand_id
1 'polypeptide(L)' 'MEAFELRLWDARIGRWLTTDPKKEFPSPYLGLSNNPLRLTDSDGGSTDDVIFRDSNGK' A
#
# COMPACT_ATOMS: atom_id res chain seq x y z
N MET A 1 -0.08 15.13 -0.48
CA MET A 1 0.69 14.19 -1.31
C MET A 1 1.66 13.61 -0.32
N GLU A 2 1.47 12.34 -0.01
CA GLU A 2 2.08 11.75 1.18
C GLU A 2 3.37 11.04 0.79
N ALA A 3 4.42 11.28 1.57
CA ALA A 3 5.73 10.70 1.34
C ALA A 3 5.91 9.50 2.25
N PHE A 4 6.14 8.33 1.65
CA PHE A 4 6.58 7.12 2.32
C PHE A 4 8.06 6.91 2.04
N GLU A 5 8.70 6.01 2.78
CA GLU A 5 10.13 5.72 2.60
C GLU A 5 10.45 5.29 1.16
N LEU A 6 9.59 4.48 0.54
CA LEU A 6 9.86 3.89 -0.77
C LEU A 6 9.12 4.59 -1.92
N ARG A 7 7.98 5.25 -1.68
CA ARG A 7 7.11 5.78 -2.73
C ARG A 7 6.35 7.05 -2.31
N LEU A 8 5.89 7.81 -3.31
CA LEU A 8 4.98 8.93 -3.13
C LEU A 8 3.55 8.53 -3.47
N TRP A 9 2.59 8.92 -2.63
CA TRP A 9 1.17 8.64 -2.79
C TRP A 9 0.37 9.89 -3.16
N ASP A 10 -0.43 9.81 -4.23
CA ASP A 10 -1.46 10.81 -4.53
C ASP A 10 -2.84 10.30 -4.10
N ALA A 11 -3.29 10.79 -2.94
CA ALA A 11 -4.59 10.45 -2.36
C ALA A 11 -5.79 10.92 -3.20
N ARG A 12 -5.62 11.89 -4.11
CA ARG A 12 -6.72 12.38 -4.96
C ARG A 12 -7.10 11.35 -6.03
N ILE A 13 -6.12 10.59 -6.52
CA ILE A 13 -6.32 9.54 -7.53
C ILE A 13 -6.21 8.12 -6.94
N GLY A 14 -5.75 8.01 -5.68
CA GLY A 14 -5.57 6.74 -4.99
C GLY A 14 -4.51 5.85 -5.63
N ARG A 15 -3.36 6.42 -6.04
CA ARG A 15 -2.28 5.68 -6.71
C ARG A 15 -0.90 6.09 -6.23
N TRP A 16 0.04 5.16 -6.36
CA TRP A 16 1.47 5.45 -6.28
C TRP A 16 1.92 6.25 -7.50
N LEU A 17 2.80 7.22 -7.29
CA LEU A 17 3.37 8.03 -8.37
C LEU A 17 4.61 7.41 -9.01
N THR A 18 5.15 6.36 -8.39
CA THR A 18 6.28 5.56 -8.89
C THR A 18 5.91 4.08 -8.90
N THR A 19 6.61 3.32 -9.74
CA THR A 19 6.38 1.87 -9.84
C THR A 19 6.76 1.16 -8.54
N ASP A 20 5.96 0.19 -8.14
CA ASP A 20 6.23 -0.67 -6.99
C ASP A 20 7.59 -1.41 -7.08
N PRO A 21 8.53 -1.14 -6.17
CA PRO A 21 9.81 -1.85 -6.14
C PRO A 21 9.68 -3.33 -5.76
N LYS A 22 8.60 -3.72 -5.07
CA LYS A 22 8.34 -5.10 -4.63
C LYS A 22 7.54 -5.91 -5.65
N LYS A 23 6.92 -5.25 -6.63
CA LYS A 23 6.07 -5.87 -7.67
C LYS A 23 4.95 -6.73 -7.06
N GLU A 24 4.33 -6.23 -5.99
CA GLU A 24 3.29 -6.90 -5.22
C GLU A 24 2.05 -7.23 -6.08
N PHE A 25 1.67 -6.32 -6.98
CA PHE A 25 0.47 -6.44 -7.81
C PHE A 25 0.76 -6.40 -9.31
N PRO A 26 -0.16 -6.89 -10.17
CA PRO A 26 -0.01 -6.83 -11.62
C PRO A 26 0.15 -5.41 -12.18
N SER A 27 -0.52 -4.43 -11.57
CA SER A 27 -0.33 -3.02 -11.91
C SER A 27 0.70 -2.41 -10.95
N PRO A 28 1.81 -1.83 -11.46
CA PRO A 28 2.88 -1.31 -10.61
C PRO A 28 2.48 -0.03 -9.85
N TYR A 29 1.32 0.53 -10.13
CA TYR A 29 0.79 1.74 -9.47
C TYR A 29 -0.39 1.45 -8.54
N LEU A 30 -0.79 0.18 -8.39
CA LEU A 30 -1.87 -0.22 -7.51
C LEU A 30 -1.45 -0.05 -6.06
N GLY A 31 -2.26 0.64 -5.26
CA GLY A 31 -2.09 0.73 -3.82
C GLY A 31 -3.15 -0.08 -3.10
N LEU A 32 -2.73 -0.74 -2.00
CA LEU A 32 -3.63 -1.33 -1.01
C LEU A 32 -4.66 -2.31 -1.61
N SER A 33 -4.31 -3.03 -2.69
CA SER A 33 -5.23 -3.94 -3.42
C SER A 33 -6.60 -3.32 -3.78
N ASN A 34 -6.69 -2.01 -3.98
CA ASN A 34 -7.96 -1.26 -4.10
C ASN A 34 -8.92 -1.41 -2.90
N ASN A 35 -8.44 -1.82 -1.73
CA ASN A 35 -9.21 -1.93 -0.49
C ASN A 35 -8.58 -1.08 0.65
N PRO A 36 -8.55 0.26 0.49
CA PRO A 36 -7.91 1.16 1.46
C PRO A 36 -8.68 1.28 2.79
N LEU A 37 -9.88 0.71 2.89
CA LEU A 37 -10.64 0.63 4.15
C LEU A 37 -10.13 -0.49 5.06
N ARG A 38 -9.53 -1.53 4.50
CA ARG A 38 -9.02 -2.71 5.23
C ARG A 38 -7.50 -2.76 5.28
N LEU A 39 -6.85 -2.31 4.22
CA LEU A 39 -5.43 -2.54 4.02
C LEU A 39 -4.62 -1.26 4.25
N THR A 40 -3.39 -1.44 4.72
CA THR A 40 -2.42 -0.36 5.00
C THR A 40 -1.08 -0.68 4.36
N ASP A 41 -0.24 0.32 4.12
CA ASP A 41 1.14 0.16 3.67
C ASP A 41 1.95 1.21 4.44
N SER A 42 2.90 0.79 5.27
CA SER A 42 3.59 1.68 6.21
C SER A 42 4.85 2.33 5.63
N ASP A 43 5.50 1.66 4.69
CA ASP A 43 6.77 2.09 4.08
C ASP A 43 6.62 2.44 2.59
N GLY A 44 5.43 2.23 2.03
CA GLY A 44 5.19 2.30 0.60
C GLY A 44 5.83 1.13 -0.14
N GLY A 45 5.90 -0.05 0.46
CA GLY A 45 6.53 -1.24 -0.12
C GLY A 45 5.57 -2.40 -0.30
N SER A 46 4.80 -2.73 0.73
CA SER A 46 3.91 -3.89 0.71
C SER A 46 2.66 -3.66 1.54
N THR A 47 1.57 -4.19 1.02
CA THR A 47 0.26 -4.09 1.63
C THR A 47 0.15 -5.05 2.80
N ASP A 48 -0.35 -4.55 3.91
CA ASP A 48 -0.62 -5.32 5.13
C ASP A 48 -2.08 -5.15 5.56
N ASP A 49 -2.62 -6.16 6.22
CA ASP A 49 -4.02 -6.22 6.63
C ASP A 49 -4.16 -5.91 8.11
N VAL A 50 -4.99 -4.92 8.43
CA VAL A 50 -5.23 -4.50 9.81
C VAL A 50 -5.83 -5.61 10.67
N ILE A 51 -6.59 -6.55 10.07
CA ILE A 51 -7.25 -7.63 10.82
C ILE A 51 -6.29 -8.79 11.10
N PHE A 52 -5.25 -8.99 10.29
CA PHE A 52 -4.29 -10.07 10.56
C PHE A 52 -3.24 -9.71 11.62
N ARG A 53 -3.14 -8.42 11.96
CA ARG A 53 -2.34 -7.93 13.09
C ARG A 53 -2.98 -8.22 14.47
N ASP A 54 -4.29 -8.50 14.54
CA ASP A 54 -4.92 -9.15 15.71
C ASP A 54 -6.11 -10.06 15.29
N SER A 55 -6.03 -11.38 15.39
CA SER A 55 -6.33 -12.15 16.60
C SER A 55 -5.51 -13.44 16.60
N ASN A 56 -4.18 -13.25 16.53
CA ASN A 56 -3.07 -14.22 16.59
C ASN A 56 -2.44 -14.66 15.27
N GLY A 57 -2.31 -13.76 14.30
CA GLY A 57 -1.20 -13.82 13.33
C GLY A 57 0.08 -13.11 13.78
N LYS A 58 -0.06 -12.17 14.72
CA LYS A 58 0.88 -11.17 15.27
C LYS A 58 0.75 -9.79 14.64
#